data_AF-A0A4R7CCJ5-F1
#
_entry.id   AF-A0A4R7CCJ5-F1
#
_cell.length_a   1.000
_cell.length_b   1.000
_cell.length_c   1.000
_cell.angle_alpha   90.00
_cell.angle_beta   90.00
_cell.angle_gamma   90.00
#
_symmetry.space_group_name_H-M   'P 1'
#
loop_
_entity.id
_entity.type
_entity.pdbx_description
1 polymer ?
#
loop_
_entity_poly.entity_id
_entity_poly.type
_entity_poly.pdbx_seq_one_letter_code
_entity_poly.pdbx_strand_id
1 'polypeptide(L)'
;MSLRSFSALCLGLTMAGALAGCSGGNPARDLAIAAGVTGGEPKPAPDFVSRTRRANLDYIPVGTSAPQRRYRSKTASEVGDAEADLERTRAGTTARGNQLQ
;
A
#
# COMPACT_ATOMS: atom_id res chain seq x y z
N MET A 1 39.40 -22.83 4.84
CA MET A 1 38.38 -22.01 5.52
C MET A 1 37.59 -22.90 6.49
N SER A 2 37.50 -22.51 7.76
CA SER A 2 36.85 -23.33 8.80
C SER A 2 35.34 -23.41 8.58
N LEU A 3 34.73 -24.56 8.90
CA LEU A 3 33.27 -24.78 8.87
C LEU A 3 32.50 -23.69 9.62
N ARG A 4 33.13 -23.12 10.67
CA ARG A 4 32.59 -22.03 11.48
C ARG A 4 32.55 -20.70 10.73
N SER A 5 33.58 -20.42 9.94
CA SER A 5 33.67 -19.22 9.09
C SER A 5 32.66 -19.28 7.94
N PHE A 6 32.41 -20.49 7.41
CA PHE A 6 31.43 -20.72 6.35
C PHE A 6 29.99 -20.53 6.84
N SER A 7 29.68 -21.06 8.02
CA SER A 7 28.35 -20.94 8.63
C SER A 7 28.01 -19.50 9.02
N ALA A 8 28.98 -18.75 9.55
CA ALA A 8 28.81 -17.32 9.86
C ALA A 8 28.55 -16.47 8.60
N LEU A 9 29.22 -16.79 7.49
CA LEU A 9 29.02 -16.11 6.21
C LEU A 9 27.61 -16.36 5.65
N CYS A 10 27.15 -17.61 5.68
CA CYS A 10 25.81 -17.97 5.22
C CYS A 10 24.71 -17.28 6.03
N LEU A 11 24.86 -17.24 7.37
CA LEU A 11 23.87 -16.60 8.25
C LEU A 11 23.82 -15.08 8.03
N GLY A 12 24.99 -14.45 7.84
CA GLY A 12 25.08 -13.02 7.50
C GLY A 12 24.41 -12.69 6.16
N LEU A 13 24.60 -13.53 5.14
CA LEU A 13 23.98 -13.34 3.83
C LEU A 13 22.45 -13.44 3.89
N THR A 14 21.92 -14.41 4.66
CA THR A 14 20.46 -14.58 4.82
C THR A 14 19.82 -13.41 5.56
N MET A 15 20.50 -12.85 6.56
CA MET A 15 19.98 -11.74 7.35
C MET A 15 19.94 -10.43 6.55
N ALA A 16 20.97 -10.17 5.73
CA ALA A 16 21.02 -8.99 4.85
C ALA A 16 19.94 -9.05 3.75
N GLY A 17 19.67 -10.23 3.18
CA GLY A 17 18.61 -10.42 2.19
C GLY A 17 17.20 -10.21 2.75
N ALA A 18 16.96 -10.59 4.01
CA ALA A 18 15.66 -10.41 4.66
C ALA A 18 15.30 -8.93 4.88
N LEU A 19 16.29 -8.08 5.15
CA LEU A 19 16.09 -6.65 5.40
C LEU A 19 15.89 -5.83 4.11
N ALA A 20 16.49 -6.26 2.99
CA ALA A 20 16.39 -5.58 1.70
C ALA A 20 14.99 -5.69 1.05
N GLY A 21 14.18 -6.68 1.42
CA GLY A 21 12.81 -6.86 0.92
C GLY A 21 11.77 -5.93 1.56
N CYS A 22 12.12 -5.21 2.63
CA CYS A 22 11.13 -4.45 3.41
C CYS A 22 11.02 -2.96 3.06
N SER A 23 11.90 -2.37 2.24
CA SER A 23 11.80 -0.92 1.96
C SER A 23 12.17 -0.42 0.55
N GLY A 24 12.06 -1.24 -0.49
CA GLY A 24 12.18 -0.69 -1.86
C GLY A 24 12.45 -1.65 -3.00
N GLY A 25 12.82 -2.90 -2.72
CA GLY A 25 13.08 -3.92 -3.74
C GLY A 25 12.30 -5.21 -3.49
N ASN A 26 12.23 -6.07 -4.51
CA ASN A 26 11.76 -7.45 -4.35
C ASN A 26 12.92 -8.38 -4.71
N PRO A 27 13.71 -8.83 -3.72
CA PRO A 27 14.91 -9.62 -3.99
C PRO A 27 14.62 -10.97 -4.65
N ALA A 28 13.41 -11.53 -4.46
CA ALA A 28 12.99 -12.75 -5.14
C ALA A 28 12.73 -12.49 -6.63
N ARG A 29 12.13 -11.35 -6.98
CA ARG A 29 11.97 -10.91 -8.37
C ARG A 29 13.34 -10.69 -9.03
N ASP A 30 14.22 -9.96 -8.36
CA ASP A 30 15.54 -9.62 -8.92
C ASP A 30 16.39 -10.87 -9.14
N LEU A 31 16.32 -11.84 -8.21
CA LEU A 31 16.95 -13.15 -8.36
C LEU A 31 16.32 -13.96 -9.52
N ALA A 32 14.99 -13.93 -9.67
CA ALA A 32 14.31 -14.63 -10.76
C ALA A 32 14.66 -14.04 -12.15
N ILE A 33 14.87 -12.72 -12.24
CA ILE A 33 15.36 -12.05 -13.46
C ILE A 33 16.82 -12.45 -13.72
N ALA A 34 17.69 -12.35 -12.71
CA ALA A 34 19.11 -12.71 -12.85
C ALA A 34 19.32 -14.20 -13.18
N ALA A 35 18.46 -15.08 -12.67
CA ALA A 35 18.48 -16.51 -12.97
C ALA A 35 17.79 -16.88 -14.30
N GLY A 36 17.26 -15.91 -15.04
CA GLY A 36 16.56 -16.14 -16.32
C GLY A 36 15.23 -16.90 -16.18
N VAL A 37 14.70 -17.01 -14.96
CA VAL A 37 13.44 -17.73 -14.65
C VAL A 37 12.24 -16.92 -15.13
N THR A 38 12.29 -15.60 -15.01
CA THR A 38 11.32 -14.69 -15.61
C THR A 38 11.94 -14.08 -16.87
N GLY A 39 11.44 -14.47 -18.04
CA GLY A 39 12.00 -14.07 -19.36
C GLY A 39 11.78 -12.61 -19.75
N GLY A 40 12.05 -11.65 -18.86
CA GLY A 40 11.86 -10.23 -19.15
C GLY A 40 12.68 -9.31 -18.28
N GLU A 41 13.15 -8.23 -18.91
CA GLU A 41 13.80 -7.10 -18.25
C GLU A 41 12.84 -6.41 -17.26
N PRO A 42 13.36 -5.81 -16.17
CA PRO A 42 12.55 -5.03 -15.25
C PRO A 42 11.80 -3.91 -15.99
N LYS A 43 10.48 -4.05 -16.13
CA LYS A 43 9.66 -2.96 -16.67
C LYS A 43 9.69 -1.78 -15.68
N PRO A 44 9.98 -0.55 -16.14
CA PRO A 44 9.93 0.62 -15.28
C PRO A 44 8.51 0.83 -14.75
N ALA A 45 8.42 1.43 -13.57
CA ALA A 45 7.13 1.84 -13.04
C ALA A 45 6.46 2.83 -14.01
N PRO A 46 5.12 2.76 -14.20
CA PRO A 46 4.41 3.75 -14.99
C PRO A 46 4.63 5.18 -14.47
N ASP A 47 4.61 6.17 -15.37
CA ASP A 47 4.89 7.58 -15.04
C ASP A 47 4.00 8.18 -13.95
N PHE A 48 2.76 7.71 -13.83
CA PHE A 48 1.90 8.18 -12.75
C PHE A 48 2.35 7.61 -11.39
N VAL A 49 2.84 6.36 -11.35
CA VAL A 49 3.33 5.73 -10.12
C VAL A 49 4.61 6.41 -9.66
N SER A 50 5.55 6.68 -10.57
CA SER A 50 6.80 7.36 -10.22
C SER A 50 6.56 8.78 -9.70
N ARG A 51 5.58 9.50 -10.26
CA ARG A 51 5.25 10.87 -9.84
C ARG A 51 4.42 10.96 -8.56
N THR A 52 3.55 9.99 -8.30
CA THR A 52 2.60 10.06 -7.17
C THR A 52 3.07 9.32 -5.93
N ARG A 53 3.96 8.32 -6.09
CA ARG A 53 4.47 7.54 -4.97
C ARG A 53 5.45 8.38 -4.15
N ARG A 54 5.10 8.64 -2.89
CA ARG A 54 5.99 9.30 -1.94
C ARG A 54 7.19 8.40 -1.64
N ALA A 55 8.37 9.00 -1.59
CA ALA A 55 9.62 8.30 -1.25
C ALA A 55 9.61 7.82 0.22
N ASN A 56 9.04 8.64 1.12
CA ASN A 56 8.83 8.29 2.52
C ASN A 56 7.35 7.95 2.75
N LEU A 57 7.11 6.77 3.31
CA LEU A 57 5.79 6.34 3.74
C LEU A 57 5.66 6.61 5.24
N ASP A 58 4.88 7.62 5.60
CA ASP A 58 4.46 7.83 6.99
C ASP A 58 3.38 6.79 7.33
N TYR A 59 3.81 5.57 7.61
CA TYR A 59 2.91 4.49 7.95
C TYR A 59 2.34 4.72 9.35
N ILE A 60 1.02 4.74 9.45
CA ILE A 60 0.33 4.66 10.74
C ILE A 60 0.29 3.18 11.13
N PRO A 61 0.88 2.76 12.27
CA PRO A 61 0.90 1.37 12.65
C PRO A 61 -0.51 0.81 12.81
N VAL A 62 -0.76 -0.39 12.27
CA VAL A 62 -1.99 -1.13 12.58
C VAL A 62 -2.05 -1.32 14.10
N GLY A 63 -3.16 -0.90 14.70
CA GLY A 63 -3.36 -0.99 16.15
C GLY A 63 -3.14 0.33 16.91
N THR A 64 -2.67 1.41 16.28
CA THR A 64 -2.74 2.73 16.93
C THR A 64 -4.19 3.21 16.92
N SER A 65 -4.83 3.23 18.09
CA SER A 65 -6.16 3.82 18.22
C SER A 65 -6.07 5.32 17.91
N ALA A 66 -6.93 5.81 17.01
CA ALA A 66 -7.12 7.24 16.86
C ALA A 66 -7.49 7.87 18.22
N PRO A 67 -7.13 9.13 18.48
CA PRO A 67 -7.58 9.84 19.67
C PRO A 67 -9.10 9.71 19.83
N GLN A 68 -9.55 9.39 21.04
CA GLN A 68 -10.97 9.26 21.35
C GLN A 68 -11.66 10.58 21.04
N ARG A 69 -12.50 10.59 20.00
CA ARG A 69 -13.30 11.76 19.64
C ARG A 69 -14.51 11.79 20.56
N ARG A 70 -14.83 12.96 21.11
CA ARG A 70 -16.14 13.15 21.74
C ARG A 70 -17.19 13.09 20.63
N TYR A 71 -18.10 12.14 20.72
CA TYR A 71 -19.25 12.05 19.82
C TYR A 71 -20.54 11.93 20.64
N ARG A 72 -21.62 12.39 20.03
CA ARG A 72 -22.99 12.28 20.54
C ARG A 72 -23.82 11.57 19.48
N SER A 73 -24.76 10.74 19.91
CA SER A 73 -25.72 10.12 19.01
C SER A 73 -26.55 11.20 18.31
N LYS A 74 -26.73 11.06 16.99
CA LYS A 74 -27.64 11.93 16.24
C LYS A 74 -29.08 11.75 16.72
N THR A 75 -29.88 12.81 16.64
CA THR A 75 -31.35 12.69 16.79
C THR A 75 -31.96 12.02 15.56
N ALA A 76 -33.21 11.54 15.66
CA ALA A 76 -33.91 10.99 14.51
C ALA A 76 -34.03 11.98 13.35
N SER A 77 -34.25 13.27 13.65
CA SER A 77 -34.30 14.33 12.63
C SER A 77 -32.95 14.48 11.92
N GLU A 78 -31.85 14.54 12.68
CA GLU A 78 -30.49 14.69 12.12
C GLU A 78 -30.04 13.46 11.32
N VAL A 79 -30.58 12.29 11.61
CA VAL A 79 -30.39 11.10 10.77
C VAL A 79 -31.16 11.26 9.45
N GLY A 80 -32.42 11.66 9.50
CA GLY A 80 -33.22 11.90 8.30
C GLY A 80 -32.63 12.98 7.37
N ASP A 81 -32.12 14.08 7.95
CA ASP A 81 -31.44 15.12 7.19
C ASP A 81 -30.18 14.57 6.50
N ALA A 82 -29.40 13.75 7.20
CA ALA A 82 -28.21 13.13 6.64
C ALA A 82 -28.54 12.12 5.52
N GLU A 83 -29.63 11.37 5.64
CA GLU A 83 -30.11 10.47 4.59
C GLU A 83 -30.55 11.24 3.34
N ALA A 84 -31.29 12.34 3.52
CA ALA A 84 -31.70 13.20 2.41
C ALA A 84 -30.50 13.81 1.67
N ASP A 85 -29.46 14.22 2.40
CA ASP A 85 -28.23 14.75 1.82
C ASP A 85 -27.46 13.69 1.00
N LEU A 86 -27.38 12.46 1.51
CA LEU A 86 -26.76 11.34 0.80
C LEU A 86 -27.53 10.99 -0.48
N GLU A 87 -28.86 10.96 -0.42
CA GLU A 87 -29.67 10.65 -1.60
C GLU A 87 -29.59 11.75 -2.65
N ARG A 88 -29.57 13.02 -2.25
CA ARG A 88 -29.33 14.15 -3.17
C ARG A 88 -27.98 14.00 -3.88
N THR A 89 -26.94 13.62 -3.14
CA THR A 89 -25.59 13.42 -3.68
C THR A 89 -25.59 12.26 -4.67
N ARG A 90 -26.20 11.12 -4.31
CA ARG A 90 -26.35 9.95 -5.19
C ARG A 90 -27.05 10.34 -6.49
N ALA A 91 -28.23 10.94 -6.39
CA ALA A 91 -29.01 11.35 -7.55
C ALA A 91 -28.22 12.28 -8.48
N GLY A 92 -27.46 13.23 -7.92
CA GLY A 92 -26.59 14.12 -8.68
C GLY A 92 -25.46 13.39 -9.41
N THR A 93 -24.79 12.44 -8.74
CA THR A 93 -23.74 11.62 -9.37
C THR A 93 -24.31 10.72 -10.46
N THR A 94 -25.45 10.06 -10.22
CA THR A 94 -26.12 9.22 -11.22
C THR A 94 -26.55 10.04 -12.43
N ALA A 95 -27.14 11.23 -12.24
CA ALA A 95 -27.53 12.11 -13.34
C ALA A 95 -26.33 12.52 -14.20
N ARG A 96 -25.20 12.89 -13.57
CA ARG A 96 -23.95 13.22 -14.30
C ARG A 96 -23.40 12.00 -15.04
N GLY A 97 -23.46 10.81 -14.44
CA GLY A 97 -23.05 9.55 -15.09
C GLY A 97 -23.88 9.25 -16.34
N ASN A 98 -25.19 9.45 -16.27
CA ASN A 98 -26.11 9.23 -17.39
C ASN A 98 -25.98 10.27 -18.52
N GLN A 99 -25.45 11.46 -18.23
CA GLN A 99 -25.18 12.49 -19.26
C GLN A 99 -23.90 12.23 -20.06
N LEU A 100 -23.02 11.33 -19.58
CA LEU A 100 -21.75 10.99 -20.20
C LEU A 100 -21.83 9.71 -21.05
N GLN A 101 -23.02 9.12 -21.19
CA GLN A 101 -23.34 8.01 -22.08
C GLN A 101 -24.07 8.53 -23.33
#